data_AF-X0XGB8-F1
#
_entry.id   AF-X0XGB8-F1
#
_cell.length_a   1.000
_cell.length_b   1.000
_cell.length_c   1.000
_cell.angle_alpha   90.00
_cell.angle_beta   90.00
_cell.angle_gamma   90.00
#
_symmetry.space_group_name_H-M   'P 1'
#
loop_
_entity.id
_entity.type
_entity.pdbx_description
1 polymer ?
#
loop_
_entity_poly.entity_id
_entity_poly.type
_entity_poly.pdbx_seq_one_letter_code
_entity_poly.pdbx_strand_id
1 'polypeptide(L)' 'TLKVPLIYNCPGLIPKGIEINKQVRTIDILPTILETIKIDIPKFNQGRSLIPLMEGKKLKDAEESYAETYFPLIA' A
#
# COMPACT_ATOMS: atom_id res chain seq x y z
N THR A 1 -11.34 3.49 12.63
CA THR A 1 -11.74 2.32 11.79
C THR A 1 -11.78 2.71 10.32
N LEU A 2 -10.68 3.24 9.78
CA LEU A 2 -10.62 3.68 8.38
C LEU A 2 -10.29 2.47 7.49
N LYS A 3 -11.19 2.12 6.56
CA LYS A 3 -10.99 1.05 5.59
C LYS A 3 -11.45 1.54 4.23
N VAL A 4 -10.53 1.62 3.27
CA VAL A 4 -10.80 2.08 1.91
C VAL A 4 -10.52 0.95 0.91
N PRO A 5 -11.30 0.84 -0.17
CA PRO A 5 -11.00 -0.12 -1.23
C PRO A 5 -9.73 0.30 -1.97
N LEU A 6 -8.86 -0.67 -2.27
CA LEU A 6 -7.64 -0.48 -3.06
C LEU A 6 -7.52 -1.63 -4.06
N ILE A 7 -7.49 -1.30 -5.35
CA ILE A 7 -7.38 -2.26 -6.45
C ILE A 7 -6.25 -1.79 -7.37
N TYR A 8 -5.29 -2.67 -7.65
CA TYR A 8 -4.28 -2.45 -8.68
C TYR A 8 -4.69 -3.17 -9.96
N ASN A 9 -4.66 -2.46 -11.08
CA ASN A 9 -4.89 -3.05 -12.40
C ASN A 9 -3.85 -2.49 -13.38
N CYS A 10 -2.88 -3.32 -13.76
CA CYS A 10 -1.91 -2.97 -14.78
C CYS A 10 -1.52 -4.24 -15.58
N PRO A 11 -2.20 -4.49 -16.71
CA PRO A 11 -1.94 -5.68 -17.52
C PRO A 11 -0.47 -5.79 -17.92
N GLY A 12 0.10 -6.99 -17.77
CA GLY A 12 1.51 -7.27 -18.10
C GLY A 12 2.51 -6.90 -16.99
N LEU A 13 2.11 -6.11 -15.99
CA LEU A 13 2.97 -5.72 -14.86
C LEU A 13 2.46 -6.22 -13.51
N ILE A 14 1.14 -6.32 -13.31
CA ILE A 14 0.51 -6.76 -12.07
C ILE A 14 -0.28 -8.05 -12.30
N PRO A 15 -0.11 -9.08 -11.45
CA PRO A 15 -0.84 -10.34 -11.60
C PRO A 15 -2.33 -10.15 -11.35
N LYS A 16 -3.16 -10.86 -12.14
CA LYS A 16 -4.62 -10.83 -12.00
C LYS A 16 -5.08 -11.79 -10.90
N GLY A 17 -6.24 -11.48 -10.31
CA GLY A 17 -6.96 -12.41 -9.42
C GLY A 17 -6.27 -12.67 -8.08
N ILE A 18 -5.36 -11.79 -7.67
CA ILE A 18 -4.72 -11.86 -6.36
C ILE A 18 -5.53 -11.04 -5.36
N GLU A 19 -5.91 -11.67 -4.26
CA GLU A 19 -6.54 -11.02 -3.12
C GLU A 19 -5.54 -10.92 -1.96
N ILE A 20 -5.34 -9.70 -1.45
CA ILE A 20 -4.43 -9.44 -0.32
C ILE A 20 -5.28 -9.17 0.93
N ASN A 21 -5.31 -10.15 1.84
CA ASN A 21 -6.03 -10.05 3.12
C ASN A 21 -5.21 -9.35 4.24
N LYS A 22 -3.94 -9.05 3.97
CA LYS A 22 -3.07 -8.37 4.94
C LYS A 22 -3.41 -6.87 4.99
N GLN A 23 -3.35 -6.28 6.19
CA GLN A 23 -3.45 -4.83 6.35
C GLN A 23 -2.36 -4.10 5.55
N VAL A 24 -2.79 -3.14 4.74
CA VAL A 24 -1.97 -2.20 3.96
C VAL A 24 -2.45 -0.78 4.21
N ARG A 25 -1.66 0.22 3.81
CA ARG A 25 -1.94 1.64 4.09
C ARG A 25 -1.95 2.44 2.79
N THR A 26 -2.66 3.57 2.77
CA THR A 26 -2.69 4.46 1.59
C THR A 26 -1.30 4.97 1.20
N ILE A 27 -0.40 5.17 2.17
CA ILE A 27 0.99 5.58 1.91
C ILE A 27 1.82 4.55 1.14
N ASP A 28 1.38 3.28 1.12
CA ASP A 28 2.03 2.19 0.38
C ASP A 28 1.79 2.29 -1.14
N ILE A 29 0.87 3.17 -1.59
CA ILE A 29 0.54 3.34 -3.01
C ILE A 29 1.72 3.88 -3.81
N LEU A 30 2.32 4.99 -3.36
CA LEU A 30 3.45 5.61 -4.05
C LEU A 30 4.63 4.64 -4.25
N PRO A 31 5.19 4.01 -3.20
CA PRO A 31 6.34 3.11 -3.38
C PRO A 31 5.99 1.88 -4.23
N THR A 32 4.75 1.38 -4.19
CA THR A 32 4.30 0.28 -5.07
C THR A 32 4.33 0.70 -6.53
N ILE A 33 3.82 1.89 -6.87
CA ILE A 33 3.83 2.40 -8.23
C ILE A 33 5.27 2.56 -8.73
N LEU A 34 6.13 3.21 -7.93
CA LEU A 34 7.52 3.46 -8.31
C LEU A 34 8.28 2.14 -8.56
N GLU A 35 8.13 1.15 -7.68
CA GLU A 35 8.74 -0.17 -7.89
C GLU A 35 8.20 -0.87 -9.14
N THR A 36 6.88 -0.80 -9.38
CA THR A 36 6.25 -1.39 -10.57
C THR A 36 6.87 -0.86 -11.87
N ILE A 37 7.20 0.43 -11.91
CA ILE A 37 7.80 1.09 -13.08
C ILE A 37 9.33 1.23 -12.98
N LYS A 38 9.97 0.55 -12.02
CA LYS A 38 11.43 0.50 -11.81
C LYS A 38 12.07 1.88 -11.60
N ILE A 39 11.39 2.76 -10.86
CA ILE A 39 11.92 4.03 -10.38
C ILE A 39 12.32 3.89 -8.91
N ASP A 40 13.45 4.48 -8.54
CA ASP A 40 13.93 4.47 -7.16
C ASP A 40 12.94 5.13 -6.21
N ILE A 41 12.67 4.45 -5.09
CA ILE A 41 11.79 4.95 -4.03
C ILE A 41 12.55 5.99 -3.21
N PRO A 42 12.04 7.22 -3.03
CA PRO A 42 12.71 8.22 -2.20
C PRO A 42 12.85 7.78 -0.75
N LYS A 43 13.99 8.08 -0.12
CA LYS A 43 14.31 7.68 1.27
C LYS A 43 13.33 8.22 2.32
N PHE A 44 12.64 9.33 2.03
CA PHE A 44 11.65 9.91 2.94
C PHE A 44 10.29 9.20 2.89
N ASN A 45 10.10 8.27 1.95
CA ASN A 45 8.86 7.51 1.84
C ASN A 45 8.69 6.60 3.06
N GLN A 46 7.57 6.75 3.76
CA GLN A 46 7.24 5.96 4.95
C GLN A 46 6.40 4.72 4.61
N GLY A 47 5.88 4.64 3.39
CA GLY A 47 5.20 3.47 2.87
C GLY A 47 6.18 2.40 2.41
N ARG A 48 5.61 1.26 2.05
CA ARG A 48 6.35 0.13 1.47
C ARG A 48 5.65 -0.37 0.22
N SER A 49 6.42 -0.92 -0.69
CA SER A 49 5.84 -1.54 -1.86
C SER A 49 5.04 -2.80 -1.51
N LEU A 50 3.91 -2.95 -2.20
CA LEU A 50 3.01 -4.10 -2.08
C LEU A 50 3.31 -5.19 -3.12
N ILE A 51 4.27 -4.99 -4.03
CA ILE A 51 4.69 -6.00 -5.02
C ILE A 51 5.02 -7.35 -4.36
N PRO A 52 5.78 -7.42 -3.25
CA PRO A 52 6.05 -8.70 -2.60
C PRO A 52 4.77 -9.46 -2.18
N LEU A 53 3.72 -8.75 -1.75
CA LEU A 53 2.45 -9.39 -1.40
C LEU A 53 1.74 -9.94 -2.64
N MET A 54 1.82 -9.23 -3.77
CA MET A 54 1.25 -9.68 -5.04
C MET A 54 1.96 -10.94 -5.57
N GLU A 55 3.23 -11.13 -5.20
CA GLU A 55 4.04 -12.33 -5.47
C GLU A 55 3.87 -13.45 -4.41
N GLY A 56 2.97 -13.28 -3.44
CA GLY A 56 2.72 -14.26 -2.37
C GLY A 56 3.80 -14.28 -1.27
N LYS A 57 4.72 -13.30 -1.25
CA LYS A 57 5.74 -13.16 -0.21
C LYS A 57 5.18 -12.44 1.01
N LYS A 58 5.83 -12.62 2.15
CA LYS A 58 5.51 -11.88 3.39
C LYS A 58 6.30 -10.58 3.45
N LEU A 59 5.65 -9.51 3.91
CA LEU A 59 6.37 -8.29 4.31
C LEU A 59 7.01 -8.52 5.68
N LYS A 60 8.25 -8.03 5.84
CA LYS A 60 9.07 -8.31 7.03
C LYS A 60 8.53 -7.68 8.32
N ASP A 61 7.84 -6.54 8.22
CA ASP A 61 7.39 -5.78 9.38
C ASP A 61 5.90 -5.45 9.28
N ALA A 62 5.03 -6.04 10.11
CA ALA A 62 3.61 -5.70 10.07
C ALA A 62 3.34 -4.41 10.87
N GLU A 63 3.67 -3.25 10.28
CA GLU A 63 3.32 -1.98 10.89
C GLU A 63 1.80 -1.80 10.97
N GLU A 64 1.35 -1.26 12.10
CA GLU A 64 -0.04 -0.92 12.31
C GLU A 64 -0.45 0.27 11.41
N SER A 65 -1.73 0.31 11.05
CA SER A 65 -2.27 1.39 10.24
C SER A 65 -2.53 2.59 11.14
N TYR A 66 -2.00 3.73 10.74
CA TYR A 66 -2.18 5.00 11.43
C TYR A 66 -2.97 5.97 10.55
N ALA A 67 -3.84 6.77 11.17
CA ALA A 67 -4.62 7.81 10.50
C ALA A 67 -4.81 8.98 11.46
N GLU A 68 -4.67 10.19 10.92
CA GLU A 68 -4.91 11.44 11.63
C GLU A 68 -6.12 12.14 11.05
N THR A 69 -6.85 12.85 11.91
CA THR A 69 -7.98 13.70 11.52
C THR A 69 -7.97 14.95 12.39
N TYR A 70 -8.55 16.03 11.89
CA TYR A 70 -8.85 17.20 12.72
C TYR A 70 -9.82 16.82 13.86
N PHE A 71 -9.81 17.64 14.91
CA PHE A 71 -10.77 17.52 15.99
C PHE A 71 -12.20 17.53 15.44
N PRO A 72 -13.10 16.69 15.99
CA PRO A 72 -14.50 16.75 15.62
C PRO A 72 -15.03 18.16 15.89
N LEU A 73 -15.71 18.74 14.90
CA LEU A 73 -16.47 19.96 15.09
C LEU A 73 -17.66 19.61 16.01
N ILE A 74 -17.50 19.85 17.30
CA ILE A 74 -18.61 19.77 18.25
C ILE A 74 -19.41 21.06 18.06
N ALA A 75 -20.58 20.95 17.45
CA ALA A 75 -21.59 22.01 17.43
C ALA A 75 -22.39 22.02 18.74
#